data_AF-A0A6L8N6G6-F1
#
_entry.id   AF-A0A6L8N6G6-F1
#
_cell.length_a   1.000
_cell.length_b   1.000
_cell.length_c   1.000
_cell.angle_alpha   90.00
_cell.angle_beta   90.00
_cell.angle_gamma   90.00
#
_symmetry.space_group_name_H-M   'P 1'
#
loop_
_entity.id
_entity.type
_entity.pdbx_description
1 polymer ?
#
loop_
_entity_poly.entity_id
_entity_poly.type
_entity_poly.pdbx_seq_one_letter_code
_entity_poly.pdbx_strand_id
1 'polypeptide(L)'
;MVRTRDLAAWAARLGLLWAVVLVALAAIARHTFDITPEGTIADIGSLLGLSARAGFAADVPLTLLYGLLWLAALFAAALLASRGAGLPARLLRAVAPVRPAAHAMAVLLLAYVAAALVAGLVTAATRGRASETLAVILLGLPNLAWLALTLGLGTVWDGLAEGPFGLPMPKALDTVLRTPGGTTLDLKSLTAESGDAWWLLVAAAVGVLAAAVLAALRSPPGTRPWQHAVRTAAALVVTVLTVCLLCRVDAHYGLSLLGLGDVGGALSGRVELLPRWWTALLAAALWGLVTGFAAGLVHRRRHGSAGH
;
A
#
# COMPACT_ATOMS: atom_id res chain seq x y z
N MET A 1 -2.69 18.55 -28.70
CA MET A 1 -3.95 18.22 -28.00
C MET A 1 -4.34 16.79 -28.38
N VAL A 2 -4.17 15.82 -27.48
CA VAL A 2 -4.53 14.41 -27.74
C VAL A 2 -6.05 14.28 -27.62
N ARG A 3 -6.73 13.72 -28.63
CA ARG A 3 -8.19 13.56 -28.59
C ARG A 3 -8.57 12.45 -27.62
N THR A 4 -9.73 12.57 -26.98
CA THR A 4 -10.30 11.58 -26.04
C THR A 4 -10.29 10.14 -26.58
N ARG A 5 -10.54 9.97 -27.88
CA ARG A 5 -10.49 8.67 -28.57
C ARG A 5 -9.09 8.06 -28.59
N ASP A 6 -8.05 8.89 -28.69
CA ASP A 6 -6.66 8.43 -28.72
C ASP A 6 -6.22 7.92 -27.34
N LEU A 7 -6.66 8.58 -26.26
CA LEU A 7 -6.43 8.13 -24.88
C LEU A 7 -7.14 6.82 -24.57
N ALA A 8 -8.41 6.68 -24.98
CA ALA A 8 -9.17 5.45 -24.77
C ALA A 8 -8.56 4.27 -25.55
N ALA A 9 -8.16 4.50 -26.81
CA ALA A 9 -7.48 3.50 -27.60
C ALA A 9 -6.11 3.11 -27.03
N TRP A 10 -5.35 4.08 -26.50
CA TRP A 10 -4.08 3.82 -25.84
C TRP A 10 -4.25 3.01 -24.54
N ALA A 11 -5.21 3.39 -23.69
CA ALA A 11 -5.54 2.67 -22.48
C ALA A 11 -6.00 1.23 -22.78
N ALA A 12 -6.82 1.04 -23.83
CA ALA A 12 -7.25 -0.28 -24.27
C ALA A 12 -6.09 -1.15 -24.74
N ARG A 13 -5.14 -0.59 -25.51
CA ARG A 13 -3.94 -1.31 -25.96
C ARG A 13 -3.05 -1.73 -24.80
N LEU A 14 -2.82 -0.84 -23.84
CA LEU A 14 -2.04 -1.17 -22.65
C LEU A 14 -2.75 -2.21 -21.78
N GLY A 15 -4.08 -2.11 -21.66
CA GLY A 15 -4.91 -3.11 -20.96
C GLY A 15 -4.83 -4.50 -21.61
N LEU A 16 -4.86 -4.57 -22.94
CA LEU A 16 -4.70 -5.83 -23.66
C LEU A 16 -3.31 -6.42 -23.46
N LEU A 17 -2.25 -5.61 -23.60
CA LEU A 17 -0.87 -6.06 -23.37
C LEU A 17 -0.68 -6.58 -21.94
N TRP A 18 -1.24 -5.87 -20.96
CA TRP A 18 -1.22 -6.28 -19.56
C TRP A 18 -1.95 -7.61 -19.33
N ALA A 19 -3.14 -7.79 -19.92
CA ALA A 19 -3.87 -9.04 -19.83
C ALA A 19 -3.09 -10.21 -20.43
N VAL A 20 -2.42 -10.02 -21.57
CA VAL A 20 -1.56 -11.04 -22.19
C VAL A 20 -0.41 -11.41 -21.25
N VAL A 21 0.25 -10.43 -20.65
CA VAL A 21 1.34 -10.66 -19.67
C VAL A 21 0.82 -11.44 -18.45
N LEU A 22 -0.35 -11.08 -17.91
CA LEU A 22 -0.95 -11.79 -16.78
C LEU A 22 -1.30 -13.25 -17.13
N VAL A 23 -1.85 -13.49 -18.32
CA VAL A 23 -2.12 -14.86 -18.79
C VAL A 23 -0.83 -15.65 -18.94
N ALA A 24 0.21 -15.04 -19.53
CA ALA A 24 1.51 -15.69 -19.67
C ALA A 24 2.14 -16.03 -18.32
N LEU A 25 2.12 -15.09 -17.37
CA LEU A 25 2.62 -15.32 -16.00
C LEU A 25 1.80 -16.40 -15.27
N ALA A 26 0.47 -16.35 -15.35
CA ALA A 26 -0.38 -17.37 -14.74
C ALA A 26 -0.17 -18.75 -15.39
N ALA A 27 0.15 -18.80 -16.69
CA ALA A 27 0.48 -20.03 -17.37
C ALA A 27 1.85 -20.59 -16.95
N ILE A 28 2.86 -19.74 -16.79
CA ILE A 28 4.21 -20.11 -16.34
C ILE A 28 4.21 -20.51 -14.86
N ALA A 29 3.39 -19.87 -14.02
CA ALA A 29 3.30 -20.17 -12.59
C ALA A 29 2.74 -21.58 -12.28
N ARG A 30 2.25 -22.32 -13.30
CA ARG A 30 1.82 -23.71 -13.17
C ARG A 30 3.03 -24.64 -13.13
N HIS A 31 3.66 -24.72 -11.97
CA HIS A 31 4.69 -25.71 -11.70
C HIS A 31 4.26 -26.65 -10.58
N THR A 32 4.34 -27.95 -10.89
CA THR A 32 4.23 -29.02 -9.91
C THR A 32 5.65 -29.46 -9.54
N PHE A 33 5.99 -29.34 -8.28
CA PHE A 33 7.22 -29.87 -7.72
C PHE A 33 6.92 -31.21 -7.06
N ASP A 34 7.72 -32.23 -7.36
CA ASP A 34 7.72 -33.48 -6.61
C ASP A 34 8.46 -33.20 -5.31
N ILE A 35 7.76 -33.27 -4.19
CA ILE A 35 8.38 -33.14 -2.87
C ILE A 35 8.63 -34.57 -2.38
N THR A 36 9.89 -34.98 -2.28
CA THR A 36 10.26 -36.18 -1.51
C THR A 36 10.01 -35.90 -0.04
N PRO A 37 9.00 -36.52 0.60
CA PRO A 37 8.81 -36.37 2.03
C PRO A 37 10.01 -37.01 2.76
N GLU A 38 10.44 -36.45 3.88
CA GLU A 38 11.41 -37.09 4.78
C GLU A 38 10.70 -37.58 6.06
N GLY A 39 11.16 -38.69 6.64
CA GLY A 39 10.63 -39.30 7.87
C GLY A 39 9.48 -40.30 7.65
N THR A 40 8.71 -40.57 8.70
CA THR A 40 7.65 -41.62 8.74
C THR A 40 6.60 -41.51 7.63
N ILE A 41 6.42 -40.30 7.06
CA ILE A 41 5.51 -40.03 5.93
C ILE A 41 6.07 -40.58 4.61
N ALA A 42 7.40 -40.61 4.46
CA ALA A 42 8.10 -41.21 3.31
C ALA A 42 7.95 -42.75 3.31
N ASP A 43 7.99 -43.36 4.49
CA ASP A 43 7.82 -44.81 4.65
C ASP A 43 6.39 -45.25 4.33
N ILE A 44 5.38 -44.48 4.77
CA ILE A 44 3.97 -44.76 4.45
C ILE A 44 3.68 -44.48 2.96
N GLY A 45 4.24 -43.40 2.40
CA GLY A 45 4.09 -43.05 0.98
C GLY A 45 4.74 -44.06 0.03
N SER A 46 5.92 -44.58 0.38
CA SER A 46 6.63 -45.60 -0.40
C SER A 46 5.95 -46.97 -0.35
N LEU A 47 5.33 -47.34 0.79
CA LEU A 47 4.52 -48.56 0.92
C LEU A 47 3.22 -48.54 0.09
N LEU A 48 2.67 -47.35 -0.19
CA LEU A 48 1.44 -47.17 -0.97
C LEU A 48 1.70 -46.74 -2.43
N GLY A 49 2.97 -46.51 -2.82
CA GLY A 49 3.33 -46.02 -4.16
C GLY A 49 2.86 -44.59 -4.45
N LEU A 50 2.65 -43.77 -3.41
CA LEU A 50 2.08 -42.44 -3.53
C LEU A 50 3.17 -41.37 -3.44
N SER A 51 3.45 -40.67 -4.55
CA SER A 51 4.32 -39.50 -4.59
C SER A 51 3.54 -38.23 -4.22
N ALA A 52 3.99 -37.48 -3.21
CA ALA A 52 3.39 -36.19 -2.85
C ALA A 52 3.79 -35.10 -3.86
N ARG A 53 2.81 -34.54 -4.58
CA ARG A 53 3.00 -33.40 -5.49
C ARG A 53 2.47 -32.11 -4.88
N ALA A 54 3.31 -31.09 -4.82
CA ALA A 54 2.85 -29.72 -4.59
C ALA A 54 2.69 -29.02 -5.94
N GLY A 55 1.49 -28.56 -6.25
CA GLY A 55 1.20 -27.78 -7.45
C GLY A 55 0.82 -26.35 -7.10
N PHE A 56 1.48 -25.37 -7.70
CA PHE A 56 1.01 -24.00 -7.68
C PHE A 56 -0.02 -23.80 -8.80
N ALA A 57 -1.27 -23.51 -8.43
CA ALA A 57 -2.34 -23.21 -9.37
C ALA A 57 -2.90 -21.83 -9.07
N ALA A 58 -2.60 -20.85 -9.92
CA ALA A 58 -3.26 -19.56 -9.87
C ALA A 58 -4.68 -19.68 -10.46
N ASP A 59 -5.67 -19.13 -9.76
CA ASP A 59 -7.01 -18.94 -10.31
C ASP A 59 -6.92 -17.87 -11.41
N VAL A 60 -6.84 -18.31 -12.66
CA VAL A 60 -6.61 -17.43 -13.82
C VAL A 60 -7.73 -16.40 -13.99
N PRO A 61 -9.04 -16.76 -13.91
CA PRO A 61 -10.13 -15.79 -13.91
C PRO A 61 -10.00 -14.69 -12.85
N LEU A 62 -9.75 -15.06 -11.59
CA LEU A 62 -9.62 -14.10 -10.50
C LEU A 62 -8.35 -13.24 -10.67
N THR A 63 -7.23 -13.84 -11.07
CA THR A 63 -5.98 -13.12 -11.32
C THR A 63 -6.14 -12.05 -12.39
N LEU A 64 -6.84 -12.38 -13.48
CA LEU A 64 -7.16 -11.43 -14.55
C LEU A 64 -8.10 -10.33 -14.06
N LEU A 65 -9.15 -10.67 -13.33
CA LEU A 65 -10.10 -9.70 -12.80
C LEU A 65 -9.40 -8.69 -11.88
N TYR A 66 -8.67 -9.17 -10.87
CA TYR A 66 -7.94 -8.30 -9.94
C TYR A 66 -6.82 -7.51 -10.64
N GLY A 67 -6.09 -8.13 -11.57
CA GLY A 67 -5.04 -7.46 -12.33
C GLY A 67 -5.56 -6.35 -13.26
N LEU A 68 -6.75 -6.52 -13.86
CA LEU A 68 -7.42 -5.50 -14.67
C LEU A 68 -8.04 -4.40 -13.81
N LEU A 69 -8.67 -4.76 -12.68
CA LEU A 69 -9.16 -3.78 -11.69
C LEU A 69 -8.00 -2.90 -11.18
N TRP A 70 -6.84 -3.50 -10.93
CA TRP A 70 -5.64 -2.79 -10.52
C TRP A 70 -5.15 -1.80 -11.59
N LEU A 71 -5.08 -2.23 -12.85
CA LEU A 71 -4.70 -1.35 -13.94
C LEU A 71 -5.71 -0.20 -14.13
N ALA A 72 -7.00 -0.48 -13.98
CA ALA A 72 -8.04 0.55 -14.01
C ALA A 72 -7.87 1.57 -12.88
N ALA A 73 -7.54 1.12 -11.67
CA ALA A 73 -7.23 1.99 -10.54
C ALA A 73 -5.98 2.86 -10.81
N LEU A 74 -4.91 2.29 -11.37
CA LEU A 74 -3.71 3.04 -11.77
C LEU A 74 -4.01 4.11 -12.83
N PHE A 75 -4.82 3.78 -13.83
CA PHE A 75 -5.25 4.77 -14.82
C PHE A 75 -6.08 5.88 -14.20
N ALA A 76 -7.01 5.54 -13.31
CA ALA A 76 -7.79 6.54 -12.58
C ALA A 76 -6.87 7.47 -11.76
N ALA A 77 -5.91 6.92 -11.02
CA ALA A 77 -4.91 7.69 -10.27
C ALA A 77 -4.08 8.59 -11.19
N ALA A 78 -3.61 8.07 -12.33
CA ALA A 78 -2.84 8.82 -13.31
C ALA A 78 -3.65 9.97 -13.94
N LEU A 79 -4.93 9.75 -14.24
CA LEU A 79 -5.84 10.77 -14.77
C LEU A 79 -6.15 11.86 -13.75
N LEU A 80 -6.29 11.48 -12.47
CA LEU A 80 -6.49 12.41 -11.36
C LEU A 80 -5.24 13.24 -11.07
N ALA A 81 -4.04 12.65 -11.20
CA ALA A 81 -2.77 13.32 -10.94
C ALA A 81 -2.26 14.17 -12.12
N SER A 82 -2.53 13.76 -13.36
CA SER A 82 -2.08 14.46 -14.58
C SER A 82 -2.97 15.64 -14.88
N ARG A 83 -2.37 16.82 -15.17
CA ARG A 83 -3.10 18.05 -15.57
C ARG A 83 -3.58 18.03 -17.02
N GLY A 84 -2.89 17.29 -17.89
CA GLY A 84 -3.02 17.39 -19.35
C GLY A 84 -3.85 16.29 -20.02
N ALA A 85 -4.47 15.38 -19.27
CA ALA A 85 -5.35 14.38 -19.86
C ALA A 85 -6.52 15.06 -20.57
N GLY A 86 -6.65 14.84 -21.88
CA GLY A 86 -7.75 15.34 -22.71
C GLY A 86 -9.07 14.66 -22.34
N LEU A 87 -9.60 14.97 -21.16
CA LEU A 87 -10.86 14.45 -20.63
C LEU A 87 -12.05 15.23 -21.21
N PRO A 88 -13.19 14.56 -21.48
CA PRO A 88 -14.38 15.26 -21.96
C PRO A 88 -14.85 16.28 -20.90
N ALA A 89 -15.37 17.42 -21.37
CA ALA A 89 -15.67 18.58 -20.52
C ALA A 89 -16.58 18.27 -19.31
N ARG A 90 -17.48 17.28 -19.43
CA ARG A 90 -18.35 16.82 -18.33
C ARG A 90 -17.56 16.14 -17.20
N LEU A 91 -16.63 15.24 -17.54
CA LEU A 91 -15.77 14.59 -16.54
C LEU A 91 -14.76 15.58 -15.96
N LEU A 92 -14.22 16.48 -16.81
CA LEU A 92 -13.31 17.51 -16.34
C LEU A 92 -13.97 18.41 -15.30
N ARG A 93 -15.25 18.78 -15.46
CA ARG A 93 -16.00 19.54 -14.45
C ARG A 93 -16.20 18.78 -13.14
N ALA A 94 -16.46 17.47 -13.20
CA ALA A 94 -16.60 16.63 -12.00
C ALA A 94 -15.28 16.44 -11.26
N VAL A 95 -14.16 16.35 -12.00
CA VAL A 95 -12.84 15.96 -11.48
C VAL A 95 -11.97 17.18 -11.14
N ALA A 96 -12.15 18.31 -11.82
CA ALA A 96 -11.43 19.57 -11.57
C ALA A 96 -11.36 20.00 -10.10
N PRO A 97 -12.44 19.95 -9.30
CA PRO A 97 -12.36 20.34 -7.88
C PRO A 97 -11.56 19.36 -7.02
N VAL A 98 -11.40 18.10 -7.45
CA VAL A 98 -10.74 17.01 -6.68
C VAL A 98 -9.27 16.83 -7.10
N ARG A 99 -8.91 17.19 -8.33
CA ARG A 99 -7.53 17.06 -8.87
C ARG A 99 -6.44 17.66 -7.99
N PRO A 100 -6.58 18.89 -7.43
CA PRO A 100 -5.52 19.45 -6.60
C PRO A 100 -5.22 18.58 -5.37
N ALA A 101 -6.27 18.04 -4.75
CA ALA A 101 -6.15 17.17 -3.58
C ALA A 101 -5.60 15.80 -3.98
N ALA A 102 -6.13 15.17 -5.05
CA ALA A 102 -5.64 13.88 -5.54
C ALA A 102 -4.15 13.92 -5.93
N HIS A 103 -3.74 14.97 -6.64
CA HIS A 103 -2.33 15.17 -6.98
C HIS A 103 -1.47 15.39 -5.73
N ALA A 104 -1.95 16.14 -4.73
CA ALA A 104 -1.21 16.34 -3.49
C ALA A 104 -1.03 15.03 -2.71
N MET A 105 -2.04 14.16 -2.69
CA MET A 105 -1.94 12.83 -2.07
C MET A 105 -0.98 11.91 -2.83
N ALA A 106 -0.97 11.96 -4.17
CA ALA A 106 0.02 11.23 -4.96
C ALA A 106 1.45 11.69 -4.66
N VAL A 107 1.68 13.01 -4.56
CA VAL A 107 2.98 13.58 -4.16
C VAL A 107 3.34 13.15 -2.73
N LEU A 108 2.39 13.12 -1.81
CA LEU A 108 2.61 12.66 -0.44
C LEU A 108 3.10 11.21 -0.41
N LEU A 109 2.40 10.30 -1.11
CA LEU A 109 2.79 8.89 -1.17
C LEU A 109 4.18 8.72 -1.79
N LEU A 110 4.46 9.42 -2.90
CA LEU A 110 5.77 9.38 -3.55
C LEU A 110 6.88 9.95 -2.66
N ALA A 111 6.61 11.03 -1.93
CA ALA A 111 7.56 11.61 -0.99
C ALA A 111 7.90 10.63 0.14
N TYR A 112 6.90 9.89 0.64
CA TYR A 112 7.11 8.83 1.62
C TYR A 112 7.97 7.69 1.08
N VAL A 113 7.71 7.22 -0.15
CA VAL A 113 8.55 6.19 -0.79
C VAL A 113 9.99 6.71 -1.00
N ALA A 114 10.16 7.95 -1.45
CA ALA A 114 11.48 8.55 -1.64
C ALA A 114 12.23 8.72 -0.31
N ALA A 115 11.56 9.18 0.75
CA ALA A 115 12.14 9.30 2.08
C ALA A 115 12.56 7.92 2.63
N ALA A 116 11.70 6.91 2.47
CA ALA A 116 12.02 5.54 2.84
C ALA A 116 13.19 4.97 2.02
N LEU A 117 13.27 5.28 0.72
CA LEU A 117 14.38 4.88 -0.13
C LEU A 117 15.70 5.48 0.36
N VAL A 118 15.72 6.80 0.62
CA VAL A 118 16.91 7.49 1.14
C VAL A 118 17.32 6.90 2.48
N ALA A 119 16.38 6.72 3.41
CA ALA A 119 16.65 6.11 4.71
C ALA A 119 17.19 4.67 4.57
N GLY A 120 16.61 3.88 3.65
CA GLY A 120 17.05 2.53 3.33
C GLY A 120 18.47 2.50 2.76
N LEU A 121 18.79 3.38 1.80
CA LEU A 121 20.12 3.47 1.20
C LEU A 121 21.18 3.91 2.22
N VAL A 122 20.87 4.90 3.07
CA VAL A 122 21.75 5.33 4.16
C VAL A 122 21.97 4.17 5.14
N THR A 123 20.93 3.41 5.47
CA THR A 123 21.03 2.24 6.36
C THR A 123 21.88 1.13 5.73
N ALA A 124 21.68 0.85 4.44
CA ALA A 124 22.47 -0.14 3.70
C ALA A 124 23.96 0.24 3.68
N ALA A 125 24.27 1.52 3.52
CA ALA A 125 25.64 2.04 3.51
C ALA A 125 26.31 2.05 4.89
N THR A 126 25.53 2.21 5.98
CA THR A 126 26.06 2.42 7.34
C THR A 126 26.04 1.18 8.24
N ARG A 127 25.13 0.22 8.02
CA ARG A 127 24.86 -0.88 8.98
C ARG A 127 25.32 -2.27 8.55
N GLY A 128 26.14 -2.38 7.49
CA GLY A 128 26.82 -3.63 7.11
C GLY A 128 25.92 -4.79 6.65
N ARG A 129 24.63 -4.54 6.40
CA ARG A 129 23.64 -5.53 5.92
C ARG A 129 22.96 -5.06 4.63
N ALA A 130 23.80 -4.72 3.66
CA ALA A 130 23.35 -4.08 2.42
C ALA A 130 22.43 -4.99 1.61
N SER A 131 22.70 -6.30 1.53
CA SER A 131 21.89 -7.27 0.78
C SER A 131 20.47 -7.42 1.35
N GLU A 132 20.36 -7.62 2.66
CA GLU A 132 19.06 -7.69 3.36
C GLU A 132 18.27 -6.40 3.18
N THR A 133 18.92 -5.24 3.35
CA THR A 133 18.27 -3.93 3.21
C THR A 133 17.84 -3.66 1.77
N LEU A 134 18.64 -4.03 0.78
CA LEU A 134 18.29 -3.95 -0.64
C LEU A 134 17.12 -4.86 -0.99
N ALA A 135 17.06 -6.08 -0.44
CA ALA A 135 15.91 -6.96 -0.62
C ALA A 135 14.63 -6.32 -0.08
N VAL A 136 14.68 -5.72 1.12
CA VAL A 136 13.55 -4.97 1.69
C VAL A 136 13.17 -3.79 0.81
N ILE A 137 14.16 -3.03 0.31
CA ILE A 137 13.93 -1.88 -0.58
C ILE A 137 13.22 -2.31 -1.88
N LEU A 138 13.67 -3.42 -2.48
CA LEU A 138 13.15 -3.87 -3.76
C LEU A 138 11.79 -4.56 -3.64
N LEU A 139 11.56 -5.33 -2.56
CA LEU A 139 10.31 -6.09 -2.38
C LEU A 139 9.22 -5.33 -1.63
N GLY A 140 9.59 -4.54 -0.62
CA GLY A 140 8.65 -4.06 0.39
C GLY A 140 8.54 -2.54 0.52
N LEU A 141 9.43 -1.76 -0.10
CA LEU A 141 9.55 -0.33 0.21
C LEU A 141 8.26 0.46 0.07
N PRO A 142 7.47 0.36 -1.02
CA PRO A 142 6.24 1.12 -1.14
C PRO A 142 5.26 0.74 -0.03
N ASN A 143 5.10 -0.55 0.23
CA ASN A 143 4.17 -1.07 1.24
C ASN A 143 4.59 -0.63 2.64
N LEU A 144 5.88 -0.72 2.97
CA LEU A 144 6.42 -0.29 4.26
C LEU A 144 6.31 1.22 4.45
N ALA A 145 6.58 2.01 3.41
CA ALA A 145 6.46 3.47 3.46
C ALA A 145 5.01 3.91 3.69
N TRP A 146 4.06 3.28 3.02
CA TRP A 146 2.65 3.61 3.17
C TRP A 146 2.08 3.09 4.50
N LEU A 147 2.52 1.92 4.96
CA LEU A 147 2.22 1.43 6.31
C LEU A 147 2.72 2.43 7.36
N ALA A 148 3.97 2.90 7.24
CA ALA A 148 4.56 3.89 8.13
C ALA A 148 3.78 5.21 8.15
N LEU A 149 3.26 5.68 7.01
CA LEU A 149 2.35 6.82 6.94
C LEU A 149 1.08 6.56 7.75
N THR A 150 0.42 5.42 7.56
CA THR A 150 -0.83 5.11 8.29
C THR A 150 -0.59 4.97 9.80
N LEU A 151 0.46 4.27 10.21
CA LEU A 151 0.83 4.16 11.63
C LEU A 151 1.16 5.53 12.23
N GLY A 152 1.86 6.41 11.49
CA GLY A 152 2.10 7.79 11.90
C GLY A 152 0.84 8.64 12.04
N LEU A 153 -0.22 8.35 11.28
CA LEU A 153 -1.54 8.97 11.48
C LEU A 153 -2.26 8.49 12.74
N GLY A 154 -1.75 7.44 13.40
CA GLY A 154 -2.36 6.81 14.57
C GLY A 154 -3.30 5.66 14.20
N THR A 155 -3.20 5.09 12.99
CA THR A 155 -4.00 3.90 12.64
C THR A 155 -3.49 2.66 13.37
N VAL A 156 -4.40 1.75 13.68
CA VAL A 156 -4.05 0.45 14.26
C VAL A 156 -4.18 -0.62 13.19
N TRP A 157 -3.17 -1.48 13.12
CA TRP A 157 -3.13 -2.64 12.25
C TRP A 157 -3.11 -3.89 13.12
N ASP A 158 -3.90 -4.89 12.77
CA ASP A 158 -3.83 -6.19 13.39
C ASP A 158 -2.80 -7.02 12.60
N GLY A 159 -1.77 -7.52 13.28
CA GLY A 159 -0.61 -8.15 12.68
C GLY A 159 -0.26 -9.46 13.39
N LEU A 160 -0.22 -10.56 12.66
CA LEU A 160 0.23 -11.86 13.18
C LEU A 160 1.28 -12.43 12.22
N ALA A 161 2.46 -12.79 12.71
CA ALA A 161 3.45 -13.55 11.94
C ALA A 161 3.86 -14.82 12.70
N GLU A 162 3.25 -15.94 12.33
CA GLU A 162 3.57 -17.26 12.84
C GLU A 162 4.35 -18.06 11.78
N GLY A 163 5.42 -18.75 12.19
CA GLY A 163 6.15 -19.69 11.34
C GLY A 163 7.68 -19.47 11.28
N PRO A 164 8.44 -20.45 10.77
CA PRO A 164 9.90 -20.46 10.77
C PRO A 164 10.54 -19.52 9.73
N PHE A 165 9.73 -18.87 8.89
CA PHE A 165 10.22 -18.03 7.79
C PHE A 165 10.58 -16.62 8.29
N GLY A 166 11.79 -16.16 7.96
CA GLY A 166 12.19 -14.76 8.09
C GLY A 166 11.61 -13.96 6.94
N LEU A 167 10.57 -13.16 7.17
CA LEU A 167 10.18 -12.19 6.15
C LEU A 167 11.26 -11.11 6.05
N PRO A 168 11.65 -10.67 4.85
CA PRO A 168 12.51 -9.51 4.69
C PRO A 168 11.72 -8.27 5.11
N MET A 169 11.73 -7.96 6.40
CA MET A 169 11.06 -6.80 6.99
C MET A 169 11.95 -6.12 8.03
N PRO A 170 11.73 -4.82 8.33
CA PRO A 170 12.51 -4.11 9.33
C PRO A 170 12.46 -4.81 10.69
N LYS A 171 13.58 -4.87 11.41
CA LYS A 171 13.69 -5.63 12.68
C LYS A 171 12.62 -5.26 13.71
N ALA A 172 12.27 -3.98 13.84
CA ALA A 172 11.22 -3.55 14.75
C ALA A 172 9.83 -4.13 14.39
N LEU A 173 9.56 -4.30 13.09
CA LEU A 173 8.32 -4.92 12.62
C LEU A 173 8.36 -6.44 12.82
N ASP A 174 9.50 -7.08 12.56
CA ASP A 174 9.70 -8.52 12.77
C ASP A 174 9.56 -8.91 14.25
N THR A 175 10.13 -8.14 15.18
CA THR A 175 10.03 -8.42 16.62
C THR A 175 8.60 -8.28 17.15
N VAL A 176 7.88 -7.22 16.74
CA VAL A 176 6.49 -6.99 17.20
C VAL A 176 5.56 -8.09 16.69
N LEU A 177 5.70 -8.49 15.42
CA LEU A 177 4.83 -9.51 14.81
C LEU A 177 5.08 -10.94 15.32
N ARG A 178 6.26 -11.22 15.91
CA ARG A 178 6.62 -12.54 16.49
C ARG A 178 6.35 -12.65 17.99
N THR A 179 5.89 -11.59 18.64
CA THR A 179 5.65 -11.61 20.09
C THR A 179 4.36 -12.41 20.39
N PRO A 180 4.40 -13.45 21.26
CA PRO A 180 3.21 -14.22 21.59
C PRO A 180 2.15 -13.33 22.24
N GLY A 181 1.01 -13.14 21.55
CA GLY A 181 -0.10 -12.29 22.00
C GLY A 181 -0.06 -10.83 21.52
N GLY A 182 0.92 -10.43 20.72
CA GLY A 182 1.05 -9.09 20.13
C GLY A 182 0.33 -8.95 18.80
N THR A 183 -0.99 -9.13 18.78
CA THR A 183 -1.80 -9.07 17.53
C THR A 183 -2.05 -7.67 17.00
N THR A 184 -1.61 -6.61 17.70
CA THR A 184 -1.91 -5.21 17.34
C THR A 184 -0.62 -4.41 17.13
N LEU A 185 -0.39 -4.00 15.88
CA LEU A 185 0.62 -3.06 15.46
C LEU A 185 0.06 -1.63 15.51
N ASP A 186 0.49 -0.86 16.51
CA ASP A 186 0.21 0.56 16.64
C ASP A 186 1.49 1.38 16.89
N LEU A 187 1.39 2.71 16.77
CA LEU A 187 2.51 3.60 17.02
C LEU A 187 3.07 3.43 18.44
N LYS A 188 2.20 3.16 19.43
CA LYS A 188 2.59 2.97 20.82
C LYS A 188 3.50 1.75 21.00
N SER A 189 3.13 0.63 20.40
CA SER A 189 3.91 -0.62 20.40
C SER A 189 5.25 -0.42 19.72
N LEU A 190 5.28 0.30 18.59
CA LEU A 190 6.53 0.65 17.92
C LEU A 190 7.42 1.59 18.74
N THR A 191 6.84 2.55 19.47
CA THR A 191 7.61 3.45 20.36
C THR A 191 8.14 2.75 21.62
N ALA A 192 7.44 1.71 22.08
CA ALA A 192 7.91 0.90 23.21
C ALA A 192 9.16 0.10 22.83
N GLU A 193 9.20 -0.43 21.61
CA GLU A 193 10.35 -1.20 21.09
C GLU A 193 11.47 -0.29 20.57
N SER A 194 11.10 0.83 19.95
CA SER A 194 12.03 1.80 19.36
C SER A 194 11.65 3.22 19.75
N GLY A 195 12.41 3.80 20.68
CA GLY A 195 12.17 5.15 21.18
C GLY A 195 12.16 6.25 20.10
N ASP A 196 12.63 5.97 18.88
CA ASP A 196 12.62 6.87 17.73
C ASP A 196 11.33 6.82 16.88
N ALA A 197 10.43 5.86 17.12
CA ALA A 197 9.23 5.69 16.30
C ALA A 197 8.25 6.87 16.35
N TRP A 198 8.35 7.76 17.34
CA TRP A 198 7.53 8.99 17.41
C TRP A 198 7.78 9.93 16.22
N TRP A 199 8.94 9.82 15.55
CA TRP A 199 9.21 10.55 14.30
C TRP A 199 8.23 10.18 13.18
N LEU A 200 7.60 9.00 13.22
CA LEU A 200 6.56 8.62 12.27
C LEU A 200 5.34 9.55 12.37
N LEU A 201 4.94 9.91 13.58
CA LEU A 201 3.85 10.87 13.83
C LEU A 201 4.22 12.26 13.30
N VAL A 202 5.45 12.71 13.56
CA VAL A 202 5.93 14.01 13.08
C VAL A 202 6.00 14.04 11.56
N ALA A 203 6.56 13.01 10.93
CA ALA A 203 6.64 12.90 9.49
C ALA A 203 5.24 12.88 8.85
N ALA A 204 4.27 12.18 9.47
CA ALA A 204 2.89 12.13 8.98
C ALA A 204 2.21 13.48 9.09
N ALA A 205 2.33 14.15 10.25
CA ALA A 205 1.78 15.48 10.48
C ALA A 205 2.34 16.50 9.47
N VAL A 206 3.67 16.53 9.29
CA VAL A 206 4.35 17.44 8.37
C VAL A 206 3.99 17.11 6.92
N GLY A 207 4.01 15.84 6.54
CA GLY A 207 3.70 15.39 5.18
C GLY A 207 2.27 15.73 4.78
N VAL A 208 1.30 15.42 5.64
CA VAL A 208 -0.13 15.69 5.37
C VAL A 208 -0.39 17.19 5.35
N LEU A 209 0.23 17.98 6.24
CA LEU A 209 0.12 19.43 6.20
C LEU A 209 0.71 20.02 4.92
N ALA A 210 1.88 19.55 4.49
CA ALA A 210 2.51 19.96 3.24
C ALA A 210 1.63 19.61 2.03
N ALA A 211 1.04 18.42 2.01
CA ALA A 211 0.08 18.00 0.99
C ALA A 211 -1.17 18.89 0.98
N ALA A 212 -1.73 19.20 2.16
CA ALA A 212 -2.89 20.10 2.29
C ALA A 212 -2.57 21.51 1.76
N VAL A 213 -1.39 22.05 2.07
CA VAL A 213 -0.92 23.33 1.54
C VAL A 213 -0.75 23.26 0.02
N LEU A 214 -0.14 22.20 -0.50
CA LEU A 214 0.03 22.00 -1.94
C LEU A 214 -1.32 21.93 -2.68
N ALA A 215 -2.31 21.27 -2.10
CA ALA A 215 -3.68 21.21 -2.63
C ALA A 215 -4.35 22.58 -2.59
N ALA A 216 -4.17 23.35 -1.51
CA ALA A 216 -4.70 24.70 -1.37
C ALA A 216 -4.10 25.67 -2.41
N LEU A 217 -2.76 25.66 -2.58
CA LEU A 217 -2.06 26.50 -3.55
C LEU A 217 -2.44 26.24 -5.01
N ARG A 218 -2.96 25.04 -5.31
CA ARG A 218 -3.38 24.62 -6.66
C ARG A 218 -4.89 24.70 -6.87
N SER A 219 -5.64 25.12 -5.85
CA SER A 219 -7.08 25.30 -5.94
C SER A 219 -7.43 26.65 -6.54
N PRO A 220 -8.62 26.79 -7.17
CA PRO A 220 -9.08 28.07 -7.71
C PRO A 220 -9.16 29.16 -6.62
N PRO A 221 -8.85 30.43 -6.97
CA PRO A 221 -8.98 31.55 -6.05
C PRO A 221 -10.43 31.71 -5.58
N GLY A 222 -10.62 32.02 -4.29
CA GLY A 222 -11.94 32.16 -3.66
C GLY A 222 -12.50 30.90 -2.98
N THR A 223 -11.73 29.81 -2.94
CA THR A 223 -12.11 28.60 -2.19
C THR A 223 -12.12 28.89 -0.69
N ARG A 224 -13.22 28.55 0.01
CA ARG A 224 -13.35 28.79 1.46
C ARG A 224 -12.48 27.80 2.26
N PRO A 225 -11.97 28.18 3.44
CA PRO A 225 -11.10 27.29 4.25
C PRO A 225 -11.77 25.97 4.65
N TRP A 226 -13.09 25.97 4.91
CA TRP A 226 -13.82 24.72 5.19
C TRP A 226 -13.89 23.80 3.97
N GLN A 227 -13.92 24.33 2.75
CA GLN A 227 -13.92 23.52 1.53
C GLN A 227 -12.57 22.83 1.33
N HIS A 228 -11.47 23.49 1.70
CA HIS A 228 -10.16 22.85 1.75
C HIS A 228 -10.12 21.74 2.79
N ALA A 229 -10.66 21.97 3.99
CA ALA A 229 -10.76 20.95 5.04
C ALA A 229 -11.50 19.70 4.54
N VAL A 230 -12.70 19.86 3.98
CA VAL A 230 -13.52 18.72 3.50
C VAL A 230 -12.86 18.01 2.32
N ARG A 231 -12.27 18.73 1.36
CA ARG A 231 -11.59 18.11 0.21
C ARG A 231 -10.35 17.35 0.61
N THR A 232 -9.54 17.90 1.52
CA THR A 232 -8.34 17.23 2.04
C THR A 232 -8.72 16.02 2.88
N ALA A 233 -9.76 16.12 3.72
CA ALA A 233 -10.29 14.98 4.47
C ALA A 233 -10.78 13.86 3.54
N ALA A 234 -11.63 14.17 2.56
CA ALA A 234 -12.11 13.18 1.60
C ALA A 234 -10.96 12.53 0.81
N ALA A 235 -10.00 13.33 0.34
CA ALA A 235 -8.85 12.82 -0.40
C ALA A 235 -7.94 11.94 0.48
N LEU A 236 -7.70 12.33 1.73
CA LEU A 236 -6.87 11.56 2.65
C LEU A 236 -7.56 10.25 3.06
N VAL A 237 -8.88 10.27 3.30
CA VAL A 237 -9.68 9.07 3.58
C VAL A 237 -9.60 8.08 2.41
N VAL A 238 -9.79 8.55 1.18
CA VAL A 238 -9.65 7.69 -0.01
C VAL A 238 -8.22 7.16 -0.16
N THR A 239 -7.22 7.99 0.15
CA THR A 239 -5.80 7.59 0.09
C THR A 239 -5.50 6.51 1.11
N VAL A 240 -5.90 6.70 2.37
CA VAL A 240 -5.72 5.71 3.44
C VAL A 240 -6.49 4.44 3.14
N LEU A 241 -7.72 4.52 2.64
CA LEU A 241 -8.47 3.34 2.20
C LEU A 241 -7.73 2.57 1.10
N THR A 242 -7.18 3.28 0.13
CA THR A 242 -6.39 2.69 -0.97
C THR A 242 -5.14 2.01 -0.41
N VAL A 243 -4.41 2.66 0.50
CA VAL A 243 -3.25 2.08 1.19
C VAL A 243 -3.65 0.84 1.98
N CYS A 244 -4.73 0.90 2.76
CA CYS A 244 -5.24 -0.24 3.53
C CYS A 244 -5.57 -1.43 2.63
N LEU A 245 -6.15 -1.19 1.46
CA LEU A 245 -6.44 -2.25 0.48
C LEU A 245 -5.18 -2.83 -0.15
N LEU A 246 -4.13 -2.03 -0.35
CA LEU A 246 -2.90 -2.45 -1.02
C LEU A 246 -1.85 -3.07 -0.12
N CYS A 247 -1.78 -2.57 1.11
CA CYS A 247 -0.88 -3.09 2.14
C CYS A 247 -1.50 -4.24 2.92
N ARG A 248 -2.77 -4.60 2.66
CA ARG A 248 -3.34 -5.82 3.19
C ARG A 248 -2.58 -7.01 2.60
N VAL A 249 -1.79 -7.65 3.45
CA VAL A 249 -1.09 -8.89 3.12
C VAL A 249 -1.77 -9.99 3.90
N ASP A 250 -2.29 -10.95 3.15
CA ASP A 250 -2.87 -12.17 3.67
C ASP A 250 -2.10 -13.31 3.00
N ALA A 251 -1.14 -13.87 3.73
CA ALA A 251 -0.31 -14.96 3.25
C ALA A 251 -0.47 -16.15 4.19
N HIS A 252 -1.29 -17.10 3.74
CA HIS A 252 -1.43 -18.41 4.35
C HIS A 252 -0.43 -19.37 3.69
N TYR A 253 0.61 -19.77 4.42
CA TYR A 253 1.53 -20.81 4.01
C TYR A 253 1.08 -22.13 4.67
N GLY A 254 0.27 -22.90 3.95
CA GLY A 254 -0.18 -24.23 4.37
C GLY A 254 0.36 -25.32 3.44
N LEU A 255 0.98 -26.35 4.00
CA LEU A 255 1.26 -27.60 3.28
C LEU A 255 -0.02 -28.45 3.29
N SER A 256 -0.72 -28.53 2.15
CA SER A 256 -1.89 -29.41 2.02
C SER A 256 -1.43 -30.84 1.77
N LEU A 257 -1.49 -31.67 2.80
CA LEU A 257 -1.28 -33.12 2.67
C LEU A 257 -2.60 -33.74 2.23
N LEU A 258 -2.62 -34.38 1.05
CA LEU A 258 -3.71 -35.24 0.55
C LEU A 258 -5.00 -34.54 0.11
N GLY A 259 -4.99 -33.25 -0.26
CA GLY A 259 -6.22 -32.55 -0.72
C GLY A 259 -7.29 -32.40 0.38
N LEU A 260 -6.96 -32.76 1.61
CA LEU A 260 -7.64 -32.36 2.82
C LEU A 260 -6.98 -31.05 3.26
N GLY A 261 -7.80 -30.02 3.49
CA GLY A 261 -7.30 -28.68 3.84
C GLY A 261 -6.39 -28.68 5.08
N ASP A 262 -5.65 -27.58 5.22
CA ASP A 262 -4.78 -27.16 6.33
C ASP A 262 -4.57 -28.20 7.44
N VAL A 263 -3.50 -28.99 7.32
CA VAL A 263 -3.09 -29.91 8.38
C VAL A 263 -2.27 -29.10 9.38
N GLY A 264 -2.98 -28.42 10.27
CA GLY A 264 -2.41 -27.54 11.29
C GLY A 264 -1.29 -28.24 12.09
N GLY A 265 -0.15 -27.56 12.22
CA GLY A 265 1.05 -28.06 12.89
C GLY A 265 2.28 -27.23 12.55
N ALA A 266 3.41 -27.48 13.21
CA ALA A 266 4.67 -26.69 13.25
C ALA A 266 5.37 -26.31 11.91
N LEU A 267 4.70 -26.51 10.77
CA LEU A 267 5.13 -26.21 9.42
C LEU A 267 4.15 -25.28 8.66
N SER A 268 3.04 -24.88 9.28
CA SER A 268 2.14 -23.85 8.77
C SER A 268 2.64 -22.46 9.20
N GLY A 269 2.78 -21.54 8.24
CA GLY A 269 3.11 -20.14 8.50
C GLY A 269 1.93 -19.24 8.17
N ARG A 270 1.55 -18.33 9.06
CA ARG A 270 0.46 -17.38 8.83
C ARG A 270 0.99 -15.97 9.01
N VAL A 271 0.89 -15.17 7.96
CA VAL A 271 1.20 -13.75 8.01
C VAL A 271 -0.07 -12.99 7.65
N GLU A 272 -0.67 -12.38 8.66
CA GLU A 272 -1.84 -11.53 8.52
C GLU A 272 -1.46 -10.10 8.86
N LEU A 273 -1.79 -9.16 7.98
CA LEU A 273 -1.73 -7.73 8.26
C LEU A 273 -3.05 -7.09 7.84
N LEU A 274 -3.93 -6.89 8.82
CA LEU A 274 -5.30 -6.43 8.62
C LEU A 274 -5.46 -5.02 9.22
N PRO A 275 -5.75 -4.00 8.42
CA PRO A 275 -5.99 -2.67 8.97
C PRO A 275 -7.31 -2.65 9.74
N ARG A 276 -7.39 -1.90 10.84
CA ARG A 276 -8.69 -1.57 11.46
C ARG A 276 -9.32 -0.41 10.71
N TRP A 277 -10.00 -0.75 9.62
CA TRP A 277 -10.59 0.16 8.62
C TRP A 277 -11.30 1.36 9.23
N TRP A 278 -12.17 1.16 10.22
CA TRP A 278 -12.95 2.25 10.80
C TRP A 278 -12.10 3.29 11.52
N THR A 279 -11.16 2.85 12.38
CA THR A 279 -10.28 3.77 13.11
C THR A 279 -9.31 4.46 12.16
N ALA A 280 -8.84 3.75 11.13
CA ALA A 280 -7.99 4.32 10.09
C ALA A 280 -8.69 5.45 9.31
N LEU A 281 -9.94 5.24 8.91
CA LEU A 281 -10.72 6.24 8.17
C LEU A 281 -11.08 7.44 9.05
N LEU A 282 -11.42 7.23 10.33
CA LEU A 282 -11.67 8.32 11.27
C LEU A 282 -10.43 9.17 11.53
N ALA A 283 -9.27 8.53 11.74
CA ALA A 283 -8.00 9.24 11.93
C ALA A 283 -7.64 10.05 10.68
N ALA A 284 -7.78 9.45 9.48
CA ALA A 284 -7.58 10.13 8.21
C ALA A 284 -8.52 11.34 8.04
N ALA A 285 -9.80 11.20 8.38
CA ALA A 285 -10.76 12.29 8.30
C ALA A 285 -10.38 13.44 9.25
N LEU A 286 -10.02 13.14 10.50
CA LEU A 286 -9.63 14.14 11.49
C LEU A 286 -8.38 14.91 11.05
N TRP A 287 -7.32 14.18 10.66
CA TRP A 287 -6.08 14.79 10.16
C TRP A 287 -6.33 15.65 8.93
N GLY A 288 -7.12 15.16 7.97
CA GLY A 288 -7.42 15.90 6.75
C GLY A 288 -8.27 17.15 6.99
N LEU A 289 -9.19 17.13 7.96
CA LEU A 289 -9.96 18.31 8.37
C LEU A 289 -9.06 19.37 9.00
N VAL A 290 -8.23 18.98 9.98
CA VAL A 290 -7.33 19.89 10.71
C VAL A 290 -6.31 20.53 9.76
N THR A 291 -5.60 19.70 8.99
CA THR A 291 -4.56 20.18 8.08
C THR A 291 -5.13 20.95 6.90
N GLY A 292 -6.28 20.52 6.35
CA GLY A 292 -6.96 21.23 5.27
C GLY A 292 -7.51 22.59 5.71
N PHE A 293 -8.01 22.70 6.94
CA PHE A 293 -8.42 23.99 7.49
C PHE A 293 -7.22 24.92 7.72
N ALA A 294 -6.14 24.41 8.32
CA ALA A 294 -4.90 25.16 8.52
C ALA A 294 -4.31 25.68 7.20
N ALA A 295 -4.25 24.83 6.17
CA ALA A 295 -3.82 25.20 4.82
C ALA A 295 -4.71 26.29 4.20
N GLY A 296 -6.03 26.19 4.38
CA GLY A 296 -6.98 27.21 3.93
C GLY A 296 -6.76 28.58 4.59
N LEU A 297 -6.40 28.61 5.88
CA LEU A 297 -6.05 29.87 6.57
C LEU A 297 -4.76 30.50 6.03
N VAL A 298 -3.73 29.69 5.78
CA VAL A 298 -2.46 30.16 5.18
C VAL A 298 -2.70 30.73 3.78
N HIS A 299 -3.53 30.05 2.98
CA HIS A 299 -3.90 30.52 1.65
C HIS A 299 -4.64 31.87 1.68
N ARG A 300 -5.60 32.02 2.62
CA ARG A 300 -6.34 33.28 2.79
C ARG A 300 -5.43 34.45 3.16
N ARG A 301 -4.45 34.24 4.05
CA ARG A 301 -3.50 35.29 4.44
C ARG A 301 -2.67 35.79 3.25
N ARG A 302 -2.17 34.89 2.40
CA ARG A 302 -1.35 35.26 1.24
C ARG A 302 -2.10 36.06 0.18
N HIS A 303 -3.38 35.80 -0.03
CA HIS A 303 -4.20 36.58 -0.98
C HIS A 303 -4.85 37.82 -0.37
N GLY A 304 -5.05 37.86 0.95
CA GLY A 304 -5.49 39.09 1.64
C GLY A 304 -4.41 40.17 1.71
N SER A 305 -3.13 39.79 1.78
CA SER A 305 -2.01 40.73 1.84
C SER A 305 -1.59 41.34 0.49
N ALA A 306 -2.11 40.85 -0.64
CA ALA A 306 -1.80 41.36 -1.98
C ALA A 306 -2.83 42.40 -2.50
N GLY A 307 -3.75 42.84 -1.63
CA GLY A 307 -4.83 43.79 -1.96
C GLY A 307 -4.76 45.12 -1.19
N HIS A 308 -3.61 45.47 -0.63
CA HIS A 308 -3.35 46.77 -0.01
C HIS A 308 -2.17 47.46 -0.71
#